data_AF-A0A813DF94-F1
#
_entry.id   AF-A0A813DF94-F1
#
_cell.length_a   1.000
_cell.length_b   1.000
_cell.length_c   1.000
_cell.angle_alpha   90.00
_cell.angle_beta   90.00
_cell.angle_gamma   90.00
#
_symmetry.space_group_name_H-M   'P 1'
#
loop_
_entity.id
_entity.type
_entity.pdbx_description
1 polymer ?
#
loop_
_entity_poly.entity_id
_entity_poly.type
_entity_poly.pdbx_seq_one_letter_code
_entity_poly.pdbx_strand_id
1 'polypeptide(L)'
;VTVAQGLLPGARWIAVWRQMRRWLGKHFPEVDRTLRPPVDPSVVAELEEMGFGPVAPAVVGCWLVFDGQDAAVDSLADELEMPLRSEDADWSHGLFGGYAAYDHEVSTILLPLKAALRLTLLLQDRIPALKTSHPTKLAFACSFNFSKILLVDVTDGSVFAWTRRPTPLIEPACPASDAESADGLLRWVEEYARRLYSDIYKPISLRSELAPVNRGICLFPMSGPDLSVCVTRGVEVAACCVYMPEHPQGWTYSITFRLVASPEERGFKTCQLQARHWEISEGDAEPEHVRGEGVIGFFPILTDGGWILNKESDPHQQYAGPHRLMQEAFRYQSCSGRRAGMRGTFGGSLTFVPGTIRSPTGSPFEVRMEPFGLFIPEFVF
;
A
#
# COMPACT_ATOMS: atom_id res chain seq x y z
N VAL A 1 -38.54 0.65 -8.65
CA VAL A 1 -38.78 2.10 -8.43
C VAL A 1 -39.44 2.33 -7.07
N THR A 2 -38.68 2.21 -5.97
CA THR A 2 -39.17 2.60 -4.63
C THR A 2 -38.07 2.89 -3.60
N VAL A 3 -36.79 2.82 -3.96
CA VAL A 3 -35.67 2.95 -3.00
C VAL A 3 -34.98 4.32 -3.08
N ALA A 4 -35.09 5.04 -4.20
CA ALA A 4 -34.29 6.24 -4.46
C ALA A 4 -34.73 7.53 -3.71
N GLN A 5 -35.92 7.57 -3.10
CA GLN A 5 -36.34 8.73 -2.31
C GLN A 5 -36.03 8.51 -0.82
N GLY A 6 -34.99 9.18 -0.31
CA GLY A 6 -34.71 9.26 1.13
C GLY A 6 -33.59 8.35 1.66
N LEU A 7 -32.74 7.81 0.79
CA LEU A 7 -31.50 7.14 1.22
C LEU A 7 -30.59 8.15 1.92
N LEU A 8 -30.45 7.99 3.24
CA LEU A 8 -29.49 8.74 4.04
C LEU A 8 -28.34 7.82 4.45
N PRO A 9 -27.11 8.35 4.55
CA PRO A 9 -25.99 7.56 5.04
C PRO A 9 -26.24 7.14 6.49
N GLY A 10 -25.96 5.87 6.80
CA GLY A 10 -26.03 5.37 8.17
C GLY A 10 -25.10 6.14 9.12
N ALA A 11 -25.45 6.23 10.40
CA ALA A 11 -24.69 7.01 11.38
C ALA A 11 -23.20 6.63 11.47
N ARG A 12 -22.87 5.34 11.30
CA ARG A 12 -21.48 4.85 11.26
C ARG A 12 -20.70 5.38 10.05
N TRP A 13 -21.32 5.44 8.87
CA TRP A 13 -20.72 6.06 7.69
C TRP A 13 -20.39 7.53 7.91
N ILE A 14 -21.33 8.29 8.47
CA ILE A 14 -21.11 9.70 8.83
C ILE A 14 -19.94 9.82 9.82
N ALA A 15 -19.89 8.94 10.82
CA ALA A 15 -18.84 8.97 11.83
C ALA A 15 -17.45 8.68 11.25
N VAL A 16 -17.29 7.59 10.47
CA VAL A 16 -15.99 7.19 9.91
C VAL A 16 -15.50 8.20 8.87
N TRP A 17 -16.38 8.70 7.99
CA TRP A 17 -16.00 9.74 7.03
C TRP A 17 -15.58 11.04 7.69
N ARG A 18 -16.27 11.46 8.76
CA ARG A 18 -15.88 12.63 9.54
C ARG A 18 -14.49 12.45 10.17
N GLN A 19 -14.18 11.24 10.65
CA GLN A 19 -12.84 10.92 11.14
C GLN A 19 -11.82 11.02 10.00
N MET A 20 -12.01 10.26 8.92
CA MET A 20 -11.09 10.29 7.78
C MET A 20 -10.85 11.71 7.25
N ARG A 21 -11.91 12.49 7.03
CA ARG A 21 -11.80 13.88 6.56
C ARG A 21 -11.00 14.77 7.51
N ARG A 22 -11.21 14.62 8.83
CA ARG A 22 -10.43 15.37 9.83
C ARG A 22 -8.95 14.99 9.78
N TRP A 23 -8.64 13.71 9.59
CA TRP A 23 -7.26 13.25 9.44
C TRP A 23 -6.65 13.78 8.14
N LEU A 24 -7.34 13.64 7.01
CA LEU A 24 -6.89 14.10 5.69
C LEU A 24 -6.66 15.61 5.68
N GLY A 25 -7.61 16.42 6.16
CA GLY A 25 -7.45 17.87 6.22
C GLY A 25 -6.23 18.32 7.04
N LYS A 26 -5.79 17.52 8.03
CA LYS A 26 -4.60 17.81 8.83
C LYS A 26 -3.30 17.26 8.23
N HIS A 27 -3.34 16.04 7.69
CA HIS A 27 -2.14 15.27 7.36
C HIS A 27 -1.89 15.17 5.84
N PHE A 28 -2.95 15.18 5.03
CA PHE A 28 -2.87 15.04 3.58
C PHE A 28 -4.02 15.78 2.85
N PRO A 29 -4.03 17.12 2.87
CA PRO A 29 -5.11 17.92 2.30
C PRO A 29 -5.25 17.78 0.77
N GLU A 30 -4.22 17.32 0.07
CA GLU A 30 -4.27 17.01 -1.36
C GLU A 30 -5.33 15.93 -1.65
N VAL A 31 -5.43 14.88 -0.84
CA VAL A 31 -6.48 13.86 -0.96
C VAL A 31 -7.84 14.43 -0.56
N ASP A 32 -7.94 15.21 0.53
CA ASP A 32 -9.20 15.80 1.00
C ASP A 32 -9.89 16.64 -0.10
N ARG A 33 -9.10 17.40 -0.88
CA ARG A 33 -9.60 18.24 -1.97
C ARG A 33 -10.19 17.46 -3.15
N THR A 34 -9.85 16.18 -3.28
CA THR A 34 -10.40 15.33 -4.35
C THR A 34 -11.77 14.76 -4.00
N LEU A 35 -12.21 14.82 -2.75
CA LEU A 35 -13.47 14.17 -2.33
C LEU A 35 -14.68 14.88 -2.95
N ARG A 36 -15.49 14.11 -3.69
CA ARG A 36 -16.66 14.61 -4.40
C ARG A 36 -17.88 14.74 -3.50
N PRO A 37 -18.82 15.65 -3.79
CA PRO A 37 -20.11 15.69 -3.11
C PRO A 37 -20.83 14.32 -3.11
N PRO A 38 -21.82 14.11 -2.22
CA PRO A 38 -22.63 12.89 -2.20
C PRO A 38 -23.20 12.50 -3.57
N VAL A 39 -23.29 11.19 -3.83
CA VAL A 39 -23.84 10.65 -5.08
C VAL A 39 -25.32 10.98 -5.23
N ASP A 40 -25.77 11.20 -6.47
CA ASP A 40 -27.20 11.31 -6.78
C ASP A 40 -27.88 9.93 -6.58
N PRO A 41 -28.99 9.84 -5.82
CA PRO A 41 -29.73 8.59 -5.65
C PRO A 41 -30.18 7.90 -6.95
N SER A 42 -30.25 8.62 -8.08
CA SER A 42 -30.55 8.01 -9.39
C SER A 42 -29.48 7.00 -9.82
N VAL A 43 -28.20 7.26 -9.53
CA VAL A 43 -27.08 6.37 -9.89
C VAL A 43 -27.15 5.05 -9.10
N VAL A 44 -27.73 5.08 -7.91
CA VAL A 44 -27.96 3.88 -7.10
C VAL A 44 -29.00 2.97 -7.74
N ALA A 45 -30.06 3.56 -8.31
CA ALA A 45 -31.09 2.81 -9.04
C ALA A 45 -30.53 2.16 -10.32
N GLU A 46 -29.58 2.81 -11.00
CA GLU A 46 -28.93 2.26 -12.19
C GLU A 46 -28.22 0.92 -11.91
N LEU A 47 -27.67 0.70 -10.71
CA LEU A 47 -27.03 -0.57 -10.34
C LEU A 47 -28.02 -1.74 -10.42
N GLU A 48 -29.20 -1.57 -9.82
CA GLU A 48 -30.25 -2.60 -9.82
C GLU A 48 -30.79 -2.85 -11.24
N GLU A 49 -30.96 -1.79 -12.04
CA GLU A 49 -31.39 -1.88 -13.44
C GLU A 49 -30.37 -2.64 -14.31
N MET A 50 -29.08 -2.56 -13.98
CA MET A 50 -28.00 -3.29 -14.66
C MET A 50 -27.83 -4.74 -14.17
N GLY A 51 -28.69 -5.21 -13.27
CA GLY A 51 -28.71 -6.60 -12.82
C GLY A 51 -27.73 -6.93 -11.70
N PHE A 52 -27.11 -5.91 -11.09
CA PHE A 52 -26.53 -6.09 -9.76
C PHE A 52 -27.72 -6.28 -8.80
N GLY A 53 -27.67 -7.32 -7.95
CA GLY A 53 -28.79 -7.71 -7.08
C GLY A 53 -29.29 -6.58 -6.17
N PRO A 54 -30.28 -6.82 -5.27
CA PRO A 54 -30.72 -5.77 -4.36
C PRO A 54 -29.52 -5.17 -3.63
N VAL A 55 -29.33 -3.86 -3.79
CA VAL A 55 -28.12 -3.21 -3.28
C VAL A 55 -28.35 -2.89 -1.81
N ALA A 56 -27.52 -3.48 -0.95
CA ALA A 56 -27.59 -3.25 0.49
C ALA A 56 -27.37 -1.75 0.81
N PRO A 57 -28.27 -1.10 1.58
CA PRO A 57 -28.11 0.31 1.93
C PRO A 57 -26.79 0.62 2.64
N ALA A 58 -26.26 -0.35 3.40
CA ALA A 58 -24.96 -0.24 4.06
C ALA A 58 -23.79 -0.15 3.07
N VAL A 59 -23.89 -0.67 1.85
CA VAL A 59 -22.86 -0.54 0.80
C VAL A 59 -22.89 0.86 0.21
N VAL A 60 -24.06 1.34 -0.21
CA VAL A 60 -24.23 2.66 -0.84
C VAL A 60 -23.88 3.79 0.12
N GLY A 61 -24.02 3.57 1.43
CA GLY A 61 -23.65 4.53 2.47
C GLY A 61 -22.23 5.10 2.36
N CYS A 62 -21.30 4.38 1.71
CA CYS A 62 -19.97 4.91 1.37
C CYS A 62 -20.07 6.15 0.48
N TRP A 63 -20.83 6.07 -0.61
CA TRP A 63 -20.99 7.12 -1.63
C TRP A 63 -22.02 8.20 -1.26
N LEU A 64 -22.96 7.90 -0.35
CA LEU A 64 -23.94 8.88 0.15
C LEU A 64 -23.30 9.98 1.02
N VAL A 65 -22.03 9.85 1.40
CA VAL A 65 -21.28 10.92 2.07
C VAL A 65 -20.32 11.62 1.11
N PHE A 66 -19.54 10.86 0.34
CA PHE A 66 -18.66 11.37 -0.72
C PHE A 66 -18.67 10.41 -1.92
N ASP A 67 -19.02 10.91 -3.12
CA ASP A 67 -19.07 10.10 -4.35
C ASP A 67 -17.67 9.86 -4.95
N GLY A 68 -16.78 9.26 -4.17
CA GLY A 68 -15.41 8.99 -4.59
C GLY A 68 -14.53 10.22 -4.72
N GLN A 69 -13.46 10.07 -5.51
CA GLN A 69 -12.46 11.11 -5.76
C GLN A 69 -12.54 11.66 -7.18
N ASP A 70 -12.24 12.94 -7.35
CA ASP A 70 -11.91 13.55 -8.63
C ASP A 70 -10.57 12.99 -9.11
N ALA A 71 -10.63 12.02 -10.03
CA ALA A 71 -9.46 11.38 -10.61
C ALA A 71 -9.63 11.23 -12.12
N ALA A 72 -8.51 11.22 -12.85
CA ALA A 72 -8.47 10.99 -14.30
C ALA A 72 -9.05 9.62 -14.75
N VAL A 73 -9.42 8.76 -13.80
CA VAL A 73 -10.14 7.51 -14.07
C VAL A 73 -11.52 7.76 -14.67
N ASP A 74 -12.15 8.91 -14.40
CA ASP A 74 -13.43 9.30 -15.01
C ASP A 74 -13.35 9.41 -16.54
N SER A 75 -12.25 9.93 -17.08
CA SER A 75 -11.97 9.96 -18.52
C SER A 75 -11.48 8.62 -19.08
N LEU A 76 -10.88 7.78 -18.23
CA LEU A 76 -10.26 6.55 -18.68
C LEU A 76 -11.27 5.47 -19.04
N ALA A 77 -12.44 5.44 -18.39
CA ALA A 77 -13.50 4.48 -18.72
C ALA A 77 -14.01 4.61 -20.17
N ASP A 78 -13.80 5.76 -20.81
CA ASP A 78 -14.27 6.03 -22.16
C ASP A 78 -13.23 5.64 -23.25
N GLU A 79 -11.99 5.27 -22.90
CA GLU A 79 -10.86 5.19 -23.86
C GLU A 79 -9.93 3.93 -23.75
N LEU A 80 -10.39 2.80 -23.20
CA LEU A 80 -9.48 1.69 -22.82
C LEU A 80 -8.93 0.83 -23.97
N GLU A 81 -7.94 1.36 -24.68
CA GLU A 81 -6.69 0.64 -25.00
C GLU A 81 -5.59 1.09 -24.00
N MET A 82 -5.82 0.76 -22.72
CA MET A 82 -5.04 1.06 -21.50
C MET A 82 -3.62 1.64 -21.68
N PRO A 83 -3.41 2.96 -21.47
CA PRO A 83 -2.07 3.48 -21.21
C PRO A 83 -1.72 3.41 -19.71
N LEU A 84 -0.52 2.92 -19.44
CA LEU A 84 0.23 3.22 -18.22
C LEU A 84 0.37 4.74 -18.11
N ARG A 85 0.26 5.29 -16.89
CA ARG A 85 0.54 6.71 -16.59
C ARG A 85 1.71 7.21 -17.44
N SER A 86 1.49 8.24 -18.28
CA SER A 86 2.61 8.90 -18.97
C SER A 86 3.53 9.51 -17.93
N GLU A 87 4.84 9.62 -18.20
CA GLU A 87 5.78 10.21 -17.23
C GLU A 87 5.34 11.60 -16.74
N ASP A 88 4.62 12.34 -17.60
CA ASP A 88 4.07 13.68 -17.34
C ASP A 88 2.71 13.72 -16.62
N ALA A 89 2.06 12.57 -16.36
CA ALA A 89 0.75 12.57 -15.71
C ALA A 89 0.88 12.79 -14.20
N ASP A 90 0.00 13.65 -13.67
CA ASP A 90 -0.06 14.01 -12.26
C ASP A 90 -0.16 12.76 -11.37
N TRP A 91 0.53 12.81 -10.23
CA TRP A 91 0.50 11.73 -9.26
C TRP A 91 -0.90 11.55 -8.67
N SER A 92 -1.42 10.33 -8.76
CA SER A 92 -2.73 10.01 -8.18
C SER A 92 -2.65 9.99 -6.66
N HIS A 93 -3.30 10.95 -6.01
CA HIS A 93 -3.45 11.00 -4.55
C HIS A 93 -4.56 10.05 -4.08
N GLY A 94 -4.28 8.73 -4.10
CA GLY A 94 -5.24 7.69 -3.72
C GLY A 94 -5.68 7.74 -2.26
N LEU A 95 -7.00 7.79 -2.04
CA LEU A 95 -7.62 7.82 -0.70
C LEU A 95 -7.24 6.62 0.15
N PHE A 96 -7.14 5.43 -0.44
CA PHE A 96 -6.84 4.19 0.26
C PHE A 96 -5.34 3.87 0.28
N GLY A 97 -4.50 4.81 -0.14
CA GLY A 97 -3.06 4.70 -0.06
C GLY A 97 -2.46 3.71 -1.06
N GLY A 98 -1.20 3.37 -0.83
CA GLY A 98 -0.44 2.55 -1.74
C GLY A 98 0.94 2.15 -1.25
N TYR A 99 1.66 1.51 -2.17
CA TYR A 99 3.03 1.04 -2.02
C TYR A 99 3.69 1.00 -3.41
N ALA A 100 5.02 0.95 -3.42
CA ALA A 100 5.80 0.81 -4.63
C ALA A 100 6.98 -0.13 -4.40
N ALA A 101 7.32 -0.91 -5.42
CA ALA A 101 8.56 -1.67 -5.48
C ALA A 101 8.89 -1.96 -6.95
N TYR A 102 10.11 -1.61 -7.37
CA TYR A 102 10.54 -1.71 -8.76
C TYR A 102 9.59 -0.95 -9.72
N ASP A 103 9.03 -1.63 -10.71
CA ASP A 103 8.06 -1.13 -11.68
C ASP A 103 6.60 -1.29 -11.22
N HIS A 104 6.36 -1.90 -10.05
CA HIS A 104 5.03 -2.02 -9.48
C HIS A 104 4.72 -0.84 -8.56
N GLU A 105 3.75 -0.02 -8.96
CA GLU A 105 3.27 1.11 -8.17
C GLU A 105 1.75 1.05 -8.02
N VAL A 106 1.30 1.23 -6.77
CA VAL A 106 -0.11 1.25 -6.38
C VAL A 106 -0.37 2.55 -5.63
N SER A 107 -1.49 3.21 -5.97
CA SER A 107 -2.08 4.32 -5.21
C SER A 107 -3.58 4.28 -5.49
N THR A 108 -4.34 3.74 -4.54
CA THR A 108 -5.73 3.31 -4.72
C THR A 108 -6.71 4.45 -4.43
N ILE A 109 -7.52 4.81 -5.41
CA ILE A 109 -8.59 5.81 -5.28
C ILE A 109 -9.93 5.16 -4.92
N LEU A 110 -10.83 5.92 -4.28
CA LEU A 110 -12.25 5.57 -4.24
C LEU A 110 -12.91 6.06 -5.54
N LEU A 111 -13.53 5.14 -6.28
CA LEU A 111 -14.20 5.49 -7.54
C LEU A 111 -15.54 6.18 -7.27
N PRO A 112 -15.89 7.23 -8.03
CA PRO A 112 -17.27 7.67 -8.13
C PRO A 112 -18.17 6.49 -8.54
N LEU A 113 -19.40 6.43 -8.01
CA LEU A 113 -20.25 5.24 -8.16
C LEU A 113 -20.54 4.90 -9.63
N LYS A 114 -20.69 5.93 -10.47
CA LYS A 114 -20.87 5.75 -11.92
C LYS A 114 -19.62 5.17 -12.61
N ALA A 115 -18.42 5.59 -12.19
CA ALA A 115 -17.17 5.05 -12.69
C ALA A 115 -16.95 3.60 -12.21
N ALA A 116 -17.30 3.31 -10.95
CA ALA A 116 -17.33 1.96 -10.39
C ALA A 116 -18.19 1.01 -11.23
N LEU A 117 -19.42 1.41 -11.58
CA LEU A 117 -20.30 0.63 -12.46
C LEU A 117 -19.69 0.42 -13.85
N ARG A 118 -19.18 1.48 -14.50
CA ARG A 118 -18.57 1.39 -15.83
C ARG A 118 -17.36 0.45 -15.85
N LEU A 119 -16.44 0.60 -14.90
CA LEU A 119 -15.27 -0.27 -14.77
C LEU A 119 -15.70 -1.73 -14.56
N THR A 120 -16.71 -1.96 -13.72
CA THR A 120 -17.22 -3.31 -13.45
C THR A 120 -17.78 -3.96 -14.71
N LEU A 121 -18.60 -3.24 -15.49
CA LEU A 121 -19.15 -3.75 -16.75
C LEU A 121 -18.05 -4.07 -17.76
N LEU A 122 -17.02 -3.23 -17.86
CA LEU A 122 -15.87 -3.48 -18.70
C LEU A 122 -15.08 -4.72 -18.26
N LEU A 123 -14.85 -4.88 -16.95
CA LEU A 123 -14.18 -6.06 -16.42
C LEU A 123 -14.99 -7.33 -16.67
N GLN A 124 -16.32 -7.27 -16.54
CA GLN A 124 -17.22 -8.38 -16.84
C GLN A 124 -17.23 -8.76 -18.33
N ASP A 125 -17.06 -7.79 -19.23
CA ASP A 125 -16.93 -8.02 -20.67
C ASP A 125 -15.59 -8.70 -21.02
N ARG A 126 -14.48 -8.19 -20.46
CA ARG A 126 -13.13 -8.75 -20.70
C ARG A 126 -12.85 -10.06 -19.97
N ILE A 127 -13.51 -10.27 -18.82
CA ILE A 127 -13.34 -11.44 -17.96
C ILE A 127 -14.74 -12.04 -17.72
N PRO A 128 -15.26 -12.85 -18.66
CA PRO A 128 -16.62 -13.41 -18.54
C PRO A 128 -16.86 -14.19 -17.25
N ALA A 129 -15.82 -14.81 -16.68
CA ALA A 129 -15.87 -15.51 -15.40
C ALA A 129 -16.30 -14.59 -14.23
N LEU A 130 -15.96 -13.30 -14.27
CA LEU A 130 -16.41 -12.34 -13.27
C LEU A 130 -17.94 -12.14 -13.35
N LYS A 131 -18.49 -12.05 -14.57
CA LYS A 131 -19.94 -11.93 -14.77
C LYS A 131 -20.69 -13.19 -14.34
N THR A 132 -20.17 -14.37 -14.67
CA THR A 132 -20.86 -15.65 -14.39
C THR A 132 -20.73 -16.09 -12.93
N SER A 133 -19.54 -15.96 -12.34
CA SER A 133 -19.25 -16.48 -10.99
C SER A 133 -19.42 -15.43 -9.90
N HIS A 134 -19.39 -14.15 -10.25
CA HIS A 134 -19.36 -13.03 -9.32
C HIS A 134 -20.29 -11.87 -9.76
N PRO A 135 -21.56 -12.12 -10.16
CA PRO A 135 -22.44 -11.13 -10.77
C PRO A 135 -22.77 -9.94 -9.84
N THR A 136 -22.66 -10.11 -8.53
CA THR A 136 -22.94 -9.09 -7.51
C THR A 136 -21.74 -8.24 -7.13
N LYS A 137 -20.56 -8.48 -7.70
CA LYS A 137 -19.34 -7.75 -7.33
C LYS A 137 -19.22 -6.46 -8.14
N LEU A 138 -19.08 -5.35 -7.43
CA LEU A 138 -18.86 -4.00 -7.98
C LEU A 138 -17.43 -3.56 -7.66
N ALA A 139 -16.64 -3.18 -8.65
CA ALA A 139 -15.34 -2.55 -8.45
C ALA A 139 -15.52 -1.15 -7.85
N PHE A 140 -15.13 -0.94 -6.59
CA PHE A 140 -15.33 0.35 -5.90
C PHE A 140 -14.06 1.19 -5.77
N ALA A 141 -12.90 0.57 -5.92
CA ALA A 141 -11.62 1.24 -5.80
C ALA A 141 -10.58 0.61 -6.73
N CYS A 142 -9.67 1.42 -7.26
CA CYS A 142 -8.57 0.93 -8.08
C CYS A 142 -7.34 1.83 -7.99
N SER A 143 -6.16 1.30 -8.34
CA SER A 143 -4.99 2.11 -8.60
C SER A 143 -5.09 2.83 -9.94
N PHE A 144 -4.37 3.93 -10.11
CA PHE A 144 -4.37 4.73 -11.34
C PHE A 144 -4.01 3.95 -12.62
N ASN A 145 -3.29 2.83 -12.47
CA ASN A 145 -2.88 1.92 -13.54
C ASN A 145 -3.70 0.63 -13.60
N PHE A 146 -4.78 0.52 -12.81
CA PHE A 146 -5.63 -0.69 -12.64
C PHE A 146 -4.88 -1.96 -12.26
N SER A 147 -3.63 -1.85 -11.83
CA SER A 147 -2.88 -2.99 -11.31
C SER A 147 -3.60 -3.55 -10.09
N LYS A 148 -4.12 -2.70 -9.21
CA LYS A 148 -4.93 -3.09 -8.07
C LYS A 148 -6.38 -2.66 -8.24
N ILE A 149 -7.30 -3.59 -8.01
CA ILE A 149 -8.75 -3.36 -8.05
C ILE A 149 -9.38 -4.03 -6.84
N LEU A 150 -10.21 -3.30 -6.11
CA LEU A 150 -11.00 -3.82 -5.00
C LEU A 150 -12.47 -3.84 -5.39
N LEU A 151 -13.14 -4.93 -5.02
CA LEU A 151 -14.54 -5.16 -5.29
C LEU A 151 -15.33 -5.25 -3.98
N VAL A 152 -16.58 -4.82 -4.03
CA VAL A 152 -17.55 -5.02 -2.96
C VAL A 152 -18.68 -5.90 -3.50
N ASP A 153 -19.13 -6.87 -2.70
CA ASP A 153 -20.42 -7.49 -2.97
C ASP A 153 -21.54 -6.51 -2.60
N VAL A 154 -22.35 -6.13 -3.58
CA VAL A 154 -23.42 -5.14 -3.33
C VAL A 154 -24.51 -5.65 -2.39
N THR A 155 -24.60 -6.97 -2.15
CA THR A 155 -25.66 -7.59 -1.36
C THR A 155 -25.32 -7.72 0.13
N ASP A 156 -24.06 -7.96 0.47
CA ASP A 156 -23.62 -8.17 1.86
C ASP A 156 -22.44 -7.26 2.27
N GLY A 157 -21.93 -6.45 1.35
CA GLY A 157 -20.82 -5.53 1.58
C GLY A 157 -19.46 -6.19 1.74
N SER A 158 -19.32 -7.51 1.58
CA SER A 158 -18.02 -8.18 1.66
C SER A 158 -17.04 -7.60 0.64
N VAL A 159 -15.80 -7.35 1.08
CA VAL A 159 -14.76 -6.71 0.26
C VAL A 159 -13.80 -7.78 -0.25
N PHE A 160 -13.39 -7.64 -1.51
CA PHE A 160 -12.50 -8.54 -2.21
C PHE A 160 -11.41 -7.77 -2.93
N ALA A 161 -10.22 -8.35 -3.05
CA ALA A 161 -9.19 -7.87 -3.95
C ALA A 161 -9.16 -8.74 -5.22
N TRP A 162 -9.07 -8.09 -6.37
CA TRP A 162 -8.80 -8.79 -7.62
C TRP A 162 -7.38 -9.38 -7.59
N THR A 163 -7.23 -10.59 -8.11
CA THR A 163 -5.92 -11.23 -8.27
C THR A 163 -5.57 -11.35 -9.75
N ARG A 164 -4.26 -11.34 -10.06
CA ARG A 164 -3.78 -11.71 -11.40
C ARG A 164 -3.68 -13.22 -11.62
N ARG A 165 -4.14 -14.03 -10.66
CA ARG A 165 -4.15 -15.50 -10.76
C ARG A 165 -5.47 -15.95 -11.41
N PRO A 166 -5.44 -17.02 -12.23
CA PRO A 166 -6.68 -17.58 -12.79
C PRO A 166 -7.59 -18.16 -11.70
N THR A 167 -7.01 -18.69 -10.62
CA THR A 167 -7.76 -19.24 -9.49
C THR A 167 -7.01 -18.99 -8.17
N PRO A 168 -7.65 -18.38 -7.15
CA PRO A 168 -8.96 -17.71 -7.23
C PRO A 168 -8.87 -16.38 -8.01
N LEU A 169 -9.94 -16.00 -8.72
CA LEU A 169 -10.00 -14.73 -9.47
C LEU A 169 -10.04 -13.49 -8.54
N ILE A 170 -10.67 -13.65 -7.38
CA ILE A 170 -10.78 -12.65 -6.32
C ILE A 170 -10.53 -13.30 -4.96
N GLU A 171 -9.96 -12.56 -4.02
CA GLU A 171 -9.72 -13.03 -2.65
C GLU A 171 -10.36 -12.10 -1.62
N PRO A 172 -10.85 -12.62 -0.48
CA PRO A 172 -11.38 -11.78 0.59
C PRO A 172 -10.35 -10.75 1.05
N ALA A 173 -10.81 -9.52 1.24
CA ALA A 173 -10.01 -8.38 1.69
C ALA A 173 -10.54 -7.77 2.99
N CYS A 174 -11.56 -8.37 3.59
CA CYS A 174 -12.01 -8.15 4.96
C CYS A 174 -12.45 -9.49 5.57
N PRO A 175 -12.53 -9.62 6.91
CA PRO A 175 -13.14 -10.79 7.53
C PRO A 175 -14.56 -11.02 7.02
N ALA A 176 -15.02 -12.27 7.06
CA ALA A 176 -16.44 -12.56 6.80
C ALA A 176 -17.33 -11.79 7.80
N SER A 177 -18.51 -11.41 7.35
CA SER A 177 -19.55 -10.82 8.20
C SER A 177 -20.65 -11.84 8.44
N ASP A 178 -21.41 -11.64 9.51
CA ASP A 178 -22.73 -12.25 9.61
C ASP A 178 -23.62 -11.61 8.53
N ALA A 179 -24.35 -12.42 7.77
CA ALA A 179 -25.12 -11.97 6.60
C ALA A 179 -26.22 -10.93 6.94
N GLU A 180 -26.56 -10.77 8.22
CA GLU A 180 -27.61 -9.86 8.69
C GLU A 180 -27.20 -8.38 8.67
N SER A 181 -25.90 -8.05 8.82
CA SER A 181 -25.45 -6.64 8.92
C SER A 181 -25.16 -5.98 7.57
N ALA A 182 -24.78 -6.77 6.56
CA ALA A 182 -24.33 -6.33 5.25
C ALA A 182 -23.28 -5.19 5.27
N ASP A 183 -22.45 -5.11 6.31
CA ASP A 183 -21.59 -3.95 6.62
C ASP A 183 -20.09 -4.18 6.33
N GLY A 184 -19.74 -5.18 5.52
CA GLY A 184 -18.34 -5.53 5.23
C GLY A 184 -17.48 -4.35 4.77
N LEU A 185 -17.98 -3.54 3.82
CA LEU A 185 -17.30 -2.37 3.28
C LEU A 185 -17.13 -1.29 4.35
N LEU A 186 -18.14 -1.08 5.19
CA LEU A 186 -18.07 -0.15 6.30
C LEU A 186 -16.98 -0.56 7.30
N ARG A 187 -16.92 -1.84 7.69
CA ARG A 187 -15.86 -2.34 8.59
C ARG A 187 -14.47 -2.22 7.97
N TRP A 188 -14.35 -2.47 6.67
CA TRP A 188 -13.10 -2.30 5.94
C TRP A 188 -12.63 -0.83 5.98
N VAL A 189 -13.54 0.13 5.76
CA VAL A 189 -13.22 1.57 5.86
C VAL A 189 -12.95 2.00 7.31
N GLU A 190 -13.68 1.46 8.29
CA GLU A 190 -13.44 1.73 9.72
C GLU A 190 -12.05 1.25 10.17
N GLU A 191 -11.62 0.07 9.73
CA GLU A 191 -10.28 -0.44 10.00
C GLU A 191 -9.20 0.41 9.31
N TYR A 192 -9.43 0.84 8.06
CA TYR A 192 -8.56 1.79 7.38
C TYR A 192 -8.39 3.08 8.19
N ALA A 193 -9.51 3.68 8.60
CA ALA A 193 -9.52 4.89 9.41
C ALA A 193 -8.79 4.69 10.74
N ARG A 194 -9.00 3.55 11.42
CA ARG A 194 -8.28 3.21 12.66
C ARG A 194 -6.77 3.18 12.44
N ARG A 195 -6.29 2.59 11.34
CA ARG A 195 -4.85 2.52 10.99
C ARG A 195 -4.26 3.90 10.69
N LEU A 196 -4.99 4.78 10.01
CA LEU A 196 -4.59 6.19 9.83
C LEU A 196 -4.41 6.91 11.17
N TYR A 197 -5.39 6.77 12.07
CA TYR A 197 -5.38 7.45 13.37
C TYR A 197 -4.39 6.87 14.38
N SER A 198 -3.98 5.63 14.18
CA SER A 198 -3.01 4.93 15.04
C SER A 198 -1.57 5.06 14.53
N ASP A 199 -1.32 5.97 13.59
CA ASP A 199 0.01 6.22 12.98
C ASP A 199 0.62 5.00 12.27
N ILE A 200 -0.20 3.98 11.95
CA ILE A 200 0.25 2.78 11.22
C ILE A 200 0.52 3.16 9.77
N TYR A 201 -0.37 3.94 9.15
CA TYR A 201 -0.20 4.48 7.80
C TYR A 201 0.02 5.99 7.84
N LYS A 202 1.00 6.48 7.08
CA LYS A 202 1.39 7.90 7.08
C LYS A 202 1.55 8.45 5.67
N PRO A 203 1.32 9.76 5.47
CA PRO A 203 1.52 10.39 4.18
C PRO A 203 3.01 10.69 3.94
N ILE A 204 3.66 9.87 3.13
CA ILE A 204 5.08 9.98 2.75
C ILE A 204 5.26 9.67 1.26
N SER A 205 6.43 9.96 0.70
CA SER A 205 6.77 9.51 -0.65
C SER A 205 6.75 7.99 -0.72
N LEU A 206 5.93 7.43 -1.62
CA LEU A 206 5.84 5.97 -1.77
C LEU A 206 7.16 5.39 -2.29
N ARG A 207 7.94 6.19 -3.04
CA ARG A 207 9.34 5.92 -3.42
C ARG A 207 10.22 7.05 -2.94
N SER A 208 11.23 6.72 -2.15
CA SER A 208 12.10 7.71 -1.51
C SER A 208 12.88 8.54 -2.55
N GLU A 209 13.29 7.91 -3.65
CA GLU A 209 14.07 8.51 -4.73
C GLU A 209 13.29 9.48 -5.62
N LEU A 210 11.96 9.37 -5.64
CA LEU A 210 11.06 10.27 -6.36
C LEU A 210 10.46 11.35 -5.47
N ALA A 211 10.88 11.45 -4.21
CA ALA A 211 10.35 12.44 -3.29
C ALA A 211 10.58 13.89 -3.81
N PRO A 212 9.59 14.79 -3.69
CA PRO A 212 8.26 14.60 -3.09
C PRO A 212 7.14 14.25 -4.10
N VAL A 213 7.48 13.91 -5.34
CA VAL A 213 6.53 13.82 -6.46
C VAL A 213 5.45 12.76 -6.23
N ASN A 214 5.82 11.61 -5.66
CA ASN A 214 4.90 10.49 -5.45
C ASN A 214 4.42 10.34 -4.00
N ARG A 215 4.16 11.46 -3.33
CA ARG A 215 3.62 11.47 -1.97
C ARG A 215 2.25 10.76 -1.93
N GLY A 216 2.13 9.75 -1.09
CA GLY A 216 0.91 8.94 -0.91
C GLY A 216 0.73 8.52 0.55
N ILE A 217 -0.43 7.94 0.87
CA ILE A 217 -0.60 7.26 2.16
C ILE A 217 0.10 5.91 2.05
N CYS A 218 1.24 5.76 2.74
CA CYS A 218 2.05 4.55 2.66
C CYS A 218 1.40 3.43 3.48
N LEU A 219 1.14 2.30 2.82
CA LEU A 219 0.53 1.12 3.43
C LEU A 219 1.53 0.19 4.13
N PHE A 220 2.83 0.46 4.03
CA PHE A 220 3.81 -0.19 4.90
C PHE A 220 3.62 0.30 6.34
N PRO A 221 3.35 -0.60 7.30
CA PRO A 221 3.19 -0.23 8.70
C PRO A 221 4.40 0.55 9.24
N MET A 222 4.15 1.71 9.84
CA MET A 222 5.18 2.52 10.51
C MET A 222 5.16 2.39 12.03
N SER A 223 4.20 1.64 12.56
CA SER A 223 4.03 1.34 13.98
C SER A 223 3.17 0.08 14.12
N GLY A 224 3.05 -0.43 15.34
CA GLY A 224 2.21 -1.57 15.65
C GLY A 224 2.91 -2.92 15.49
N PRO A 225 2.14 -4.03 15.59
CA PRO A 225 2.69 -5.37 15.72
C PRO A 225 3.33 -5.92 14.43
N ASP A 226 2.96 -5.37 13.27
CA ASP A 226 3.47 -5.82 11.96
C ASP A 226 4.80 -5.13 11.57
N LEU A 227 5.31 -4.24 12.41
CA LEU A 227 6.63 -3.61 12.26
C LEU A 227 7.66 -4.33 13.14
N SER A 228 8.61 -4.99 12.49
CA SER A 228 9.81 -5.50 13.14
C SER A 228 10.81 -4.37 13.35
N VAL A 229 11.38 -4.23 14.55
CA VAL A 229 12.42 -3.23 14.87
C VAL A 229 13.51 -3.88 15.71
N CYS A 230 14.77 -3.67 15.32
CA CYS A 230 15.94 -4.13 16.07
C CYS A 230 17.04 -3.08 16.06
N VAL A 231 17.81 -3.01 17.15
CA VAL A 231 18.99 -2.13 17.26
C VAL A 231 20.22 -2.99 17.54
N THR A 232 21.21 -2.94 16.64
CA THR A 232 22.50 -3.59 16.84
C THR A 232 23.61 -2.54 16.71
N ARG A 233 24.43 -2.37 17.75
CA ARG A 233 25.52 -1.38 17.80
C ARG A 233 25.08 0.03 17.35
N GLY A 234 23.88 0.44 17.77
CA GLY A 234 23.26 1.73 17.44
C GLY A 234 22.87 1.94 15.97
N VAL A 235 22.82 0.88 15.17
CA VAL A 235 22.07 0.87 13.91
C VAL A 235 20.69 0.29 14.21
N GLU A 236 19.64 1.09 14.02
CA GLU A 236 18.26 0.61 14.04
C GLU A 236 17.85 0.15 12.64
N VAL A 237 17.32 -1.07 12.56
CA VAL A 237 16.69 -1.63 11.37
C VAL A 237 15.21 -1.83 11.68
N ALA A 238 14.35 -1.23 10.87
CA ALA A 238 12.91 -1.48 10.92
C ALA A 238 12.43 -2.10 9.60
N ALA A 239 11.56 -3.10 9.68
CA ALA A 239 11.13 -3.90 8.54
C ALA A 239 9.66 -4.31 8.66
N CYS A 240 8.92 -4.23 7.55
CA CYS A 240 7.54 -4.69 7.47
C CYS A 240 7.21 -5.10 6.03
N CYS A 241 6.05 -5.73 5.82
CA CYS A 241 5.58 -6.11 4.49
C CYS A 241 4.11 -5.79 4.25
N VAL A 242 3.75 -5.78 2.96
CA VAL A 242 2.38 -5.66 2.47
C VAL A 242 2.12 -6.81 1.50
N TYR A 243 0.94 -7.43 1.63
CA TYR A 243 0.46 -8.43 0.70
C TYR A 243 -0.08 -7.79 -0.59
N MET A 244 0.34 -8.32 -1.73
CA MET A 244 -0.02 -7.85 -3.08
C MET A 244 -0.81 -8.93 -3.82
N PRO A 245 -2.15 -9.03 -3.61
CA PRO A 245 -2.99 -10.02 -4.30
C PRO A 245 -2.90 -9.90 -5.83
N GLU A 246 -2.60 -8.71 -6.33
CA GLU A 246 -2.46 -8.38 -7.73
C GLU A 246 -1.10 -8.72 -8.35
N HIS A 247 -0.09 -9.10 -7.55
CA HIS A 247 1.27 -9.27 -8.03
C HIS A 247 1.78 -10.71 -7.82
N PRO A 248 2.43 -11.35 -8.81
CA PRO A 248 2.84 -12.75 -8.71
C PRO A 248 3.83 -13.05 -7.57
N GLN A 249 4.63 -12.05 -7.17
CA GLN A 249 5.54 -12.18 -6.03
C GLN A 249 4.80 -12.38 -4.69
N GLY A 250 3.58 -11.84 -4.55
CA GLY A 250 2.77 -11.98 -3.34
C GLY A 250 3.05 -10.95 -2.26
N TRP A 251 4.31 -10.59 -1.99
CA TRP A 251 4.65 -9.60 -0.94
C TRP A 251 5.63 -8.57 -1.44
N THR A 252 5.44 -7.35 -0.96
CA THR A 252 6.46 -6.30 -0.98
C THR A 252 6.85 -6.00 0.45
N TYR A 253 8.12 -5.66 0.68
CA TYR A 253 8.63 -5.25 1.99
C TYR A 253 9.29 -3.88 1.91
N SER A 254 9.26 -3.17 3.03
CA SER A 254 9.98 -1.92 3.24
C SER A 254 10.95 -2.11 4.40
N ILE A 255 12.22 -1.76 4.19
CA ILE A 255 13.25 -1.81 5.22
C ILE A 255 13.88 -0.43 5.36
N THR A 256 14.06 0.00 6.61
CA THR A 256 14.66 1.29 6.95
C THR A 256 15.88 1.14 7.84
N PHE A 257 16.87 2.01 7.64
CA PHE A 257 18.08 2.09 8.46
C PHE A 257 18.27 3.50 9.02
N ARG A 258 18.63 3.61 10.29
CA ARG A 258 19.07 4.88 10.90
C ARG A 258 20.03 4.64 12.05
N LEU A 259 20.82 5.65 12.38
CA LEU A 259 21.60 5.65 13.61
C LEU A 259 20.75 6.09 14.80
N VAL A 260 21.00 5.43 15.92
CA VAL A 260 20.47 5.74 17.24
C VAL A 260 21.63 5.73 18.24
N ALA A 261 21.43 6.33 19.42
CA ALA A 261 22.46 6.55 20.42
C ALA A 261 23.59 7.50 19.95
N SER A 262 24.38 7.98 20.91
CA SER A 262 25.49 8.90 20.63
C SER A 262 26.63 8.20 19.87
N PRO A 263 27.47 8.95 19.14
CA PRO A 263 28.68 8.41 18.52
C PRO A 263 29.61 7.70 19.50
N GLU A 264 29.67 8.19 20.75
CA GLU A 264 30.47 7.62 21.83
C GLU A 264 29.97 6.23 22.22
N GLU A 265 28.66 6.05 22.35
CA GLU A 265 28.05 4.74 22.69
C GLU A 265 28.21 3.72 21.56
N ARG A 266 28.18 4.17 20.30
CA ARG A 266 28.35 3.32 19.12
C ARG A 266 29.82 2.98 18.83
N GLY A 267 30.73 3.87 19.22
CA GLY A 267 32.13 3.84 18.85
C GLY A 267 32.41 4.29 17.40
N PHE A 268 31.46 4.95 16.74
CA PHE A 268 31.61 5.49 15.39
C PHE A 268 30.63 6.62 15.11
N LYS A 269 31.03 7.57 14.25
CA LYS A 269 30.19 8.72 13.84
C LYS A 269 29.28 8.37 12.65
N THR A 270 29.81 7.58 11.72
CA THR A 270 29.12 7.11 10.52
C THR A 270 29.41 5.63 10.34
N CYS A 271 28.53 4.95 9.62
CA CYS A 271 28.81 3.63 9.09
C CYS A 271 28.17 3.49 7.72
N GLN A 272 28.75 2.65 6.86
CA GLN A 272 28.25 2.39 5.52
C GLN A 272 27.81 0.94 5.40
N LEU A 273 26.65 0.71 4.78
CA LEU A 273 26.19 -0.62 4.43
C LEU A 273 27.11 -1.22 3.37
N GLN A 274 27.63 -2.42 3.64
CA GLN A 274 28.50 -3.17 2.73
C GLN A 274 27.76 -4.32 2.05
N ALA A 275 27.06 -5.14 2.83
CA ALA A 275 26.45 -6.37 2.33
C ALA A 275 25.17 -6.75 3.11
N ARG A 276 24.40 -7.66 2.53
CA ARG A 276 23.20 -8.27 3.11
C ARG A 276 23.27 -9.79 3.05
N HIS A 277 22.62 -10.43 4.02
CA HIS A 277 22.33 -11.85 4.04
C HIS A 277 20.90 -12.03 4.52
N TRP A 278 20.00 -12.43 3.62
CA TRP A 278 18.61 -12.75 3.96
C TRP A 278 18.42 -14.23 4.21
N GLU A 279 17.53 -14.51 5.16
CA GLU A 279 17.03 -15.83 5.51
C GLU A 279 15.51 -15.81 5.34
N ILE A 280 15.03 -16.63 4.41
CA ILE A 280 13.62 -16.65 4.02
C ILE A 280 13.08 -18.06 4.26
N SER A 281 12.17 -18.20 5.21
CA SER A 281 11.61 -19.49 5.60
C SER A 281 10.21 -19.66 5.03
N GLU A 282 9.87 -20.85 4.55
CA GLU A 282 8.52 -21.24 4.10
C GLU A 282 8.10 -22.51 4.84
N GLY A 283 7.14 -22.39 5.77
CA GLY A 283 6.74 -23.50 6.63
C GLY A 283 7.92 -24.13 7.40
N ASP A 284 8.00 -25.46 7.39
CA ASP A 284 9.06 -26.23 8.07
C ASP A 284 10.27 -26.54 7.16
N ALA A 285 10.33 -25.96 5.96
CA ALA A 285 11.45 -26.17 5.04
C ALA A 285 12.71 -25.42 5.50
N GLU A 286 13.88 -25.91 5.07
CA GLU A 286 15.15 -25.21 5.28
C GLU A 286 15.08 -23.79 4.69
N PRO A 287 15.56 -22.76 5.43
CA PRO A 287 15.53 -21.39 4.94
C PRO A 287 16.34 -21.20 3.66
N GLU A 288 15.82 -20.37 2.76
CA GLU A 288 16.60 -19.86 1.64
C GLU A 288 17.57 -18.79 2.13
N HIS A 289 18.83 -18.87 1.67
CA HIS A 289 19.85 -17.88 1.95
C HIS A 289 20.16 -17.03 0.72
N VAL A 290 19.95 -15.71 0.82
CA VAL A 290 20.30 -14.76 -0.25
C VAL A 290 21.39 -13.82 0.25
N ARG A 291 22.59 -13.89 -0.35
CA ARG A 291 23.72 -13.02 0.00
C ARG A 291 24.03 -12.07 -1.15
N GLY A 292 24.42 -10.84 -0.84
CA GLY A 292 24.84 -9.89 -1.86
C GLY A 292 25.34 -8.57 -1.30
N GLU A 293 25.97 -7.77 -2.16
CA GLU A 293 26.44 -6.43 -1.82
C GLU A 293 25.30 -5.41 -1.76
N GLY A 294 25.38 -4.48 -0.81
CA GLY A 294 24.39 -3.42 -0.62
C GLY A 294 22.95 -3.92 -0.52
N VAL A 295 21.98 -3.04 -0.79
CA VAL A 295 20.56 -3.36 -0.95
C VAL A 295 20.02 -2.67 -2.19
N ILE A 296 19.44 -3.42 -3.12
CA ILE A 296 18.87 -2.91 -4.39
C ILE A 296 19.77 -1.90 -5.16
N GLY A 297 21.09 -2.09 -5.09
CA GLY A 297 22.07 -1.19 -5.71
C GLY A 297 22.54 0.00 -4.85
N PHE A 298 22.02 0.15 -3.63
CA PHE A 298 22.45 1.18 -2.67
C PHE A 298 23.41 0.64 -1.61
N PHE A 299 24.28 1.54 -1.13
CA PHE A 299 25.25 1.33 -0.06
C PHE A 299 25.18 2.49 0.95
N PRO A 300 24.02 2.72 1.60
CA PRO A 300 23.76 3.92 2.41
C PRO A 300 24.85 4.18 3.45
N ILE A 301 25.29 5.44 3.53
CA ILE A 301 26.20 5.93 4.56
C ILE A 301 25.37 6.61 5.64
N LEU A 302 25.15 5.93 6.75
CA LEU A 302 24.35 6.45 7.84
C LEU A 302 25.14 7.48 8.65
N THR A 303 24.44 8.49 9.15
CA THR A 303 24.96 9.52 10.05
C THR A 303 23.87 9.96 11.02
N ASP A 304 24.20 10.82 11.98
CA ASP A 304 23.22 11.33 12.93
C ASP A 304 22.20 12.21 12.22
N GLY A 305 20.92 11.91 12.44
CA GLY A 305 19.82 12.59 11.78
C GLY A 305 19.50 12.11 10.36
N GLY A 306 20.24 11.12 9.81
CA GLY A 306 19.85 10.48 8.54
C GLY A 306 20.98 9.77 7.80
N TRP A 307 21.18 10.08 6.51
CA TRP A 307 22.18 9.42 5.68
C TRP A 307 22.74 10.33 4.58
N ILE A 308 23.96 10.05 4.12
CA ILE A 308 24.64 10.84 3.10
C ILE A 308 24.35 10.24 1.73
N LEU A 309 23.73 11.02 0.86
CA LEU A 309 23.58 10.72 -0.55
C LEU A 309 24.81 11.21 -1.32
N ASN A 310 25.56 10.29 -1.90
CA ASN A 310 26.66 10.55 -2.84
C ASN A 310 26.91 9.34 -3.76
N LYS A 311 27.94 9.42 -4.61
CA LYS A 311 28.36 8.30 -5.50
C LYS A 311 28.78 7.01 -4.79
N GLU A 312 29.12 7.06 -3.51
CA GLU A 312 29.43 5.85 -2.73
C GLU A 312 28.17 5.20 -2.18
N SER A 313 27.15 5.98 -1.79
CA SER A 313 25.88 5.46 -1.28
C SER A 313 24.89 5.06 -2.38
N ASP A 314 24.97 5.73 -3.52
CA ASP A 314 24.12 5.53 -4.70
C ASP A 314 25.01 5.52 -5.96
N PRO A 315 25.77 4.44 -6.21
CA PRO A 315 26.67 4.34 -7.35
C PRO A 315 25.93 4.35 -8.70
N HIS A 316 24.65 3.99 -8.70
CA HIS A 316 23.80 3.94 -9.89
C HIS A 316 23.01 5.22 -10.15
N GLN A 317 23.13 6.24 -9.28
CA GLN A 317 22.48 7.54 -9.42
C GLN A 317 20.96 7.42 -9.57
N GLN A 318 20.34 6.55 -8.77
CA GLN A 318 18.89 6.40 -8.72
C GLN A 318 18.22 7.64 -8.11
N TYR A 319 18.86 8.32 -7.14
CA TYR A 319 18.41 9.62 -6.66
C TYR A 319 18.90 10.74 -7.57
N ALA A 320 17.99 11.60 -7.99
CA ALA A 320 18.34 12.80 -8.73
C ALA A 320 19.01 13.86 -7.83
N GLY A 321 19.84 14.70 -8.46
CA GLY A 321 20.42 15.89 -7.85
C GLY A 321 21.80 15.69 -7.22
N PRO A 322 22.31 16.73 -6.53
CA PRO A 322 23.66 16.73 -6.00
C PRO A 322 23.78 15.88 -4.73
N HIS A 323 25.02 15.64 -4.32
CA HIS A 323 25.34 15.06 -3.02
C HIS A 323 24.72 15.90 -1.89
N ARG A 324 24.07 15.25 -0.92
CA ARG A 324 23.38 15.93 0.18
C ARG A 324 23.19 15.03 1.39
N LEU A 325 22.95 15.65 2.54
CA LEU A 325 22.44 14.95 3.72
C LEU A 325 20.93 14.77 3.56
N MET A 326 20.49 13.52 3.62
CA MET A 326 19.09 13.14 3.66
C MET A 326 18.67 13.07 5.13
N GLN A 327 17.78 13.96 5.56
CA GLN A 327 17.37 14.12 6.98
C GLN A 327 16.22 13.19 7.37
N GLU A 328 16.36 11.92 7.02
CA GLU A 328 15.40 10.86 7.33
C GLU A 328 16.13 9.52 7.39
N ALA A 329 15.46 8.46 7.86
CA ALA A 329 16.01 7.12 7.75
C ALA A 329 16.18 6.75 6.27
N PHE A 330 17.26 6.04 5.93
CA PHE A 330 17.34 5.42 4.60
C PHE A 330 16.23 4.39 4.49
N ARG A 331 15.41 4.45 3.44
CA ARG A 331 14.30 3.51 3.19
C ARG A 331 14.40 2.97 1.79
N TYR A 332 14.27 1.66 1.65
CA TYR A 332 14.10 1.00 0.37
C TYR A 332 12.98 -0.03 0.42
N GLN A 333 12.43 -0.35 -0.75
CA GLN A 333 11.38 -1.34 -0.93
C GLN A 333 11.80 -2.36 -1.97
N SER A 334 11.35 -3.60 -1.79
CA SER A 334 11.58 -4.71 -2.71
C SER A 334 10.48 -5.75 -2.55
N CYS A 335 10.57 -6.85 -3.27
CA CYS A 335 9.58 -7.93 -3.28
C CYS A 335 10.16 -9.21 -2.67
N SER A 336 9.28 -9.99 -2.06
CA SER A 336 9.55 -11.36 -1.61
C SER A 336 8.31 -12.22 -1.86
N GLY A 337 8.47 -13.54 -1.75
CA GLY A 337 7.35 -14.47 -1.69
C GLY A 337 7.30 -15.52 -2.77
N ARG A 338 7.97 -15.33 -3.92
CA ARG A 338 8.07 -16.25 -5.08
C ARG A 338 6.71 -16.68 -5.71
N ARG A 339 5.63 -16.81 -4.94
CA ARG A 339 4.26 -17.22 -5.26
C ARG A 339 3.29 -16.63 -4.23
N ALA A 340 2.18 -16.03 -4.67
CA ALA A 340 1.19 -15.33 -3.85
C ALA A 340 0.50 -16.10 -2.69
N GLY A 341 0.82 -17.38 -2.46
CA GLY A 341 0.30 -18.20 -1.36
C GLY A 341 1.34 -18.63 -0.32
N MET A 342 2.62 -18.24 -0.49
CA MET A 342 3.68 -18.50 0.48
C MET A 342 3.29 -18.02 1.89
N ARG A 343 3.63 -18.80 2.91
CA ARG A 343 3.52 -18.38 4.30
C ARG A 343 4.84 -18.67 5.00
N GLY A 344 5.38 -17.67 5.67
CA GLY A 344 6.76 -17.75 6.08
C GLY A 344 7.25 -16.58 6.90
N THR A 345 8.56 -16.48 7.04
CA THR A 345 9.23 -15.35 7.66
C THR A 345 10.33 -14.83 6.75
N PHE A 346 10.62 -13.54 6.85
CA PHE A 346 11.74 -12.90 6.18
C PHE A 346 12.59 -12.22 7.24
N GLY A 347 13.84 -12.65 7.35
CA GLY A 347 14.81 -12.15 8.33
C GLY A 347 16.21 -12.09 7.75
N GLY A 348 17.20 -11.88 8.61
CA GLY A 348 18.60 -12.00 8.26
C GLY A 348 19.48 -10.92 8.89
N SER A 349 20.57 -10.59 8.22
CA SER A 349 21.58 -9.66 8.70
C SER A 349 22.13 -8.74 7.62
N LEU A 350 22.67 -7.61 8.06
CA LEU A 350 23.33 -6.61 7.24
C LEU A 350 24.73 -6.39 7.77
N THR A 351 25.73 -6.31 6.89
CA THR A 351 27.10 -5.97 7.28
C THR A 351 27.34 -4.49 7.05
N PHE A 352 27.68 -3.77 8.12
CA PHE A 352 28.08 -2.37 8.08
C PHE A 352 29.57 -2.23 8.41
N VAL A 353 30.19 -1.17 7.91
CA VAL A 353 31.57 -0.80 8.26
C VAL A 353 31.59 0.62 8.86
N PRO A 354 32.24 0.85 10.02
CA PRO A 354 32.43 2.21 10.55
C PRO A 354 33.19 3.10 9.56
N GLY A 355 32.76 4.35 9.38
CA GLY A 355 33.29 5.24 8.34
C GLY A 355 32.62 4.97 6.98
N THR A 356 33.41 4.90 5.92
CA THR A 356 32.97 4.46 4.58
C THR A 356 33.72 3.21 4.17
N ILE A 357 33.20 2.47 3.19
CA ILE A 357 33.86 1.28 2.63
C ILE A 357 35.26 1.61 2.11
N ARG A 358 35.44 2.82 1.54
CA ARG A 358 36.74 3.27 1.01
C ARG A 358 37.70 3.80 2.08
N SER A 359 37.19 4.24 3.22
CA SER A 359 37.98 4.78 4.33
C SER A 359 37.39 4.32 5.66
N PRO A 360 37.54 3.02 5.99
CA PRO A 360 36.95 2.46 7.18
C PRO A 360 37.67 2.98 8.44
N THR A 361 36.91 3.29 9.48
CA THR A 361 37.45 3.72 10.79
C THR A 361 37.42 2.59 11.82
N GLY A 362 37.01 1.39 11.43
CA GLY A 362 36.93 0.20 12.27
C GLY A 362 36.55 -1.05 11.47
N SER A 363 36.55 -2.20 12.13
CA SER A 363 36.19 -3.48 11.50
C SER A 363 34.70 -3.53 11.12
N PRO A 364 34.33 -4.23 10.03
CA PRO A 364 32.94 -4.52 9.72
C PRO A 364 32.23 -5.23 10.88
N PHE A 365 30.93 -4.99 11.01
CA PHE A 365 30.08 -5.61 12.01
C PHE A 365 28.72 -5.97 11.43
N GLU A 366 28.14 -7.03 12.00
CA GLU A 366 26.82 -7.49 11.61
C GLU A 366 25.74 -6.76 12.41
N VAL A 367 24.67 -6.39 11.71
CA VAL A 367 23.46 -5.78 12.24
C VAL A 367 22.31 -6.73 11.94
N ARG A 368 21.65 -7.20 12.99
CA ARG A 368 20.52 -8.13 12.84
C ARG A 368 19.27 -7.39 12.39
N MET A 369 18.51 -8.02 11.50
CA MET A 369 17.13 -7.65 11.21
C MET A 369 16.23 -8.74 11.81
N GLU A 370 15.39 -8.37 12.76
CA GLU A 370 14.45 -9.35 13.34
C GLU A 370 13.44 -9.80 12.27
N PRO A 371 13.13 -11.11 12.20
CA PRO A 371 12.23 -11.63 11.18
C PRO A 371 10.83 -11.01 11.29
N PHE A 372 10.21 -10.71 10.14
CA PHE A 372 8.79 -10.38 10.05
C PHE A 372 8.03 -11.48 9.30
N GLY A 373 6.73 -11.62 9.61
CA GLY A 373 5.88 -12.64 9.01
C GLY A 373 5.43 -12.28 7.61
N LEU A 374 5.48 -13.25 6.70
CA LEU A 374 4.85 -13.23 5.39
C LEU A 374 3.51 -13.96 5.49
N PHE A 375 2.44 -13.23 5.73
CA PHE A 375 1.09 -13.78 5.81
C PHE A 375 0.09 -12.91 5.05
N ILE A 376 -1.10 -13.46 4.77
CA ILE A 376 -2.21 -12.73 4.19
C ILE A 376 -2.96 -12.08 5.36
N PRO A 377 -3.02 -10.73 5.45
CA PRO A 377 -3.71 -10.05 6.53
C PRO A 377 -5.23 -10.18 6.39
N GLU A 378 -5.96 -10.06 7.49
CA GLU A 378 -7.43 -10.08 7.50
C GLU A 378 -8.04 -8.94 6.68
N PHE A 379 -7.38 -7.77 6.67
CA PHE A 379 -7.76 -6.61 5.87
C PHE A 379 -6.68 -6.31 4.85
N VAL A 380 -7.07 -6.28 3.57
CA VAL A 380 -6.19 -5.96 2.44
C VAL A 380 -6.64 -4.63 1.85
N PHE A 381 -5.71 -3.69 1.76
CA PHE A 381 -5.93 -2.33 1.23
C PHE A 381 -5.22 -2.13 -0.11
#